data_AF-A0A0Q7SV93-F1
#
_entry.id   AF-A0A0Q7SV93-F1
#
_cell.length_a   1.000
_cell.length_b   1.000
_cell.length_c   1.000
_cell.angle_alpha   90.00
_cell.angle_beta   90.00
_cell.angle_gamma   90.00
#
_symmetry.space_group_name_H-M   'P 1'
#
loop_
_entity.id
_entity.type
_entity.pdbx_description
1 polymer ?
#
loop_
_entity_poly.entity_id
_entity_poly.type
_entity_poly.pdbx_seq_one_letter_code
_entity_poly.pdbx_strand_id
1 'polypeptide(L)'
;MSRAPRWAIAQPRMHVTLAGNLAETLAALEAAAAAGADGLLSTELALTGFHRRVPELLDVEALADAERQLRAACARLALPASSSTAISTSTPRAASSAASTSAA
;
A
#
# COMPACT_ATOMS: atom_id res chain seq x y z
N MET A 1 -2.37 19.87 29.44
CA MET A 1 -2.76 18.44 29.37
C MET A 1 -2.70 18.02 27.91
N SER A 2 -2.01 16.92 27.57
CA SER A 2 -1.99 16.39 26.21
C SER A 2 -3.33 15.71 25.89
N ARG A 3 -3.92 15.98 24.72
CA ARG A 3 -5.14 15.30 24.25
C ARG A 3 -4.78 13.87 23.84
N ALA A 4 -5.68 12.91 24.08
CA ALA A 4 -5.54 11.57 23.51
C ALA A 4 -5.52 11.60 21.97
N PRO A 5 -4.71 10.76 21.30
CA PRO A 5 -4.66 10.72 19.85
C PRO A 5 -5.96 10.17 19.26
N ARG A 6 -6.42 10.77 18.16
CA ARG A 6 -7.62 10.38 17.41
C ARG A 6 -7.21 9.70 16.11
N TRP A 7 -7.55 8.43 15.98
CA TRP A 7 -7.25 7.67 14.77
C TRP A 7 -8.51 7.51 13.91
N ALA A 8 -8.37 7.75 12.61
CA ALA A 8 -9.36 7.35 11.62
C ALA A 8 -9.09 5.91 11.17
N ILE A 9 -10.15 5.12 11.00
CA ILE A 9 -10.08 3.79 10.39
C ILE A 9 -10.84 3.87 9.08
N ALA A 10 -10.14 3.62 7.98
CA ALA A 10 -10.70 3.65 6.64
C ALA A 10 -10.93 2.23 6.12
N GLN A 11 -12.11 2.03 5.53
CA GLN A 11 -12.44 0.84 4.73
C GLN A 11 -12.83 1.31 3.32
N PRO A 12 -11.84 1.72 2.50
CA PRO A 12 -12.10 2.21 1.15
C PRO A 12 -12.70 1.12 0.27
N ARG A 13 -13.41 1.53 -0.78
CA ARG A 13 -13.82 0.58 -1.83
C ARG A 13 -12.57 0.08 -2.56
N MET A 14 -12.48 -1.23 -2.75
CA MET A 14 -11.37 -1.82 -3.48
C MET A 14 -11.67 -1.85 -4.97
N HIS A 15 -10.72 -1.35 -5.74
CA HIS A 15 -10.73 -1.31 -7.19
C HIS A 15 -9.73 -2.30 -7.78
N VAL A 16 -9.98 -2.70 -9.02
CA VAL A 16 -9.04 -3.54 -9.81
C VAL A 16 -7.86 -2.71 -10.30
N THR A 17 -8.01 -1.39 -10.40
CA THR A 17 -6.94 -0.50 -10.88
C THR A 17 -6.24 0.18 -9.73
N LEU A 18 -4.92 0.32 -9.85
CA LEU A 18 -4.10 1.10 -8.93
C LEU A 18 -4.61 2.55 -8.79
N ALA A 19 -5.02 3.17 -9.90
CA ALA A 19 -5.55 4.52 -9.90
C ALA A 19 -6.84 4.66 -9.06
N GLY A 20 -7.76 3.69 -9.15
CA GLY A 20 -8.99 3.71 -8.36
C GLY A 20 -8.71 3.55 -6.86
N ASN A 21 -7.84 2.59 -6.52
CA ASN A 21 -7.40 2.35 -5.15
C ASN A 21 -6.67 3.55 -4.53
N LEU A 22 -5.80 4.20 -5.30
CA LEU A 22 -5.12 5.42 -4.88
C LEU A 22 -6.13 6.55 -4.65
N ALA A 23 -7.08 6.77 -5.55
CA ALA A 23 -8.08 7.82 -5.40
C ALA A 23 -8.94 7.64 -4.13
N GLU A 24 -9.42 6.44 -3.85
CA GLU A 24 -10.16 6.12 -2.63
C GLU A 24 -9.29 6.31 -1.37
N THR A 25 -8.02 5.89 -1.41
CA THR A 25 -7.09 6.07 -0.28
C THR A 25 -6.83 7.55 0.01
N LEU A 26 -6.63 8.36 -1.04
CA LEU A 26 -6.44 9.81 -0.90
C LEU A 26 -7.69 10.50 -0.36
N ALA A 27 -8.88 10.13 -0.84
CA ALA A 27 -10.14 10.66 -0.33
C ALA A 27 -10.34 10.32 1.16
N ALA A 28 -9.97 9.11 1.59
CA ALA A 28 -10.03 8.72 3.00
C ALA A 28 -9.08 9.53 3.87
N LEU A 29 -7.86 9.84 3.38
CA LEU A 29 -6.93 10.72 4.09
C LEU A 29 -7.46 12.14 4.24
N GLU A 30 -8.06 12.69 3.19
CA GLU A 30 -8.65 14.03 3.23
C GLU A 30 -9.84 14.08 4.20
N ALA A 31 -10.69 13.04 4.22
CA ALA A 31 -11.77 12.93 5.18
C ALA A 31 -11.26 12.82 6.63
N ALA A 32 -10.19 12.04 6.88
CA ALA A 32 -9.57 11.91 8.20
C ALA A 32 -8.99 13.24 8.69
N ALA A 33 -8.29 13.97 7.81
CA ALA A 33 -7.77 15.30 8.11
C ALA A 33 -8.89 16.28 8.45
N ALA A 34 -9.97 16.31 7.65
CA ALA A 34 -11.14 17.15 7.89
C ALA A 34 -11.85 16.82 9.22
N ALA A 35 -11.79 15.56 9.66
CA ALA A 35 -12.34 15.12 10.95
C ALA A 35 -11.43 15.41 12.16
N GLY A 36 -10.25 16.01 11.94
CA GLY A 36 -9.27 16.32 12.98
C GLY A 36 -8.62 15.07 13.60
N ALA A 37 -8.44 14.02 12.79
CA ALA A 37 -7.66 12.84 13.17
C ALA A 37 -6.17 13.17 13.20
N ASP A 38 -5.46 12.51 14.12
CA ASP A 38 -4.01 12.56 14.26
C ASP A 38 -3.31 11.49 13.41
N GLY A 39 -4.08 10.60 12.77
CA GLY A 39 -3.58 9.58 11.85
C GLY A 39 -4.68 8.69 11.26
N LEU A 40 -4.33 7.93 10.22
CA LEU A 40 -5.24 7.02 9.52
C LEU A 40 -4.68 5.60 9.42
N LEU A 41 -5.50 4.62 9.77
CA LEU A 41 -5.28 3.20 9.53
C LEU A 41 -6.17 2.76 8.37
N SER A 42 -5.58 2.14 7.35
CA SER A 42 -6.32 1.59 6.21
C SER A 42 -6.21 0.06 6.16
N THR A 43 -6.99 -0.55 5.28
CA THR A 43 -6.94 -1.98 5.01
C THR A 43 -5.61 -2.40 4.37
N GLU A 44 -5.25 -3.66 4.54
CA GLU A 44 -4.14 -4.25 3.79
C GLU A 44 -4.39 -4.13 2.28
N LEU A 45 -3.31 -3.92 1.51
CA LEU A 45 -3.33 -3.80 0.05
C LEU A 45 -4.17 -2.64 -0.48
N ALA A 46 -4.33 -1.57 0.31
CA ALA A 46 -5.15 -0.42 -0.05
C ALA A 46 -4.79 0.20 -1.41
N LEU A 47 -3.54 0.09 -1.87
CA LEU A 47 -3.12 0.58 -3.20
C LEU A 47 -3.25 -0.47 -4.30
N THR A 48 -2.87 -1.72 -4.03
CA THR A 48 -2.77 -2.76 -5.06
C THR A 48 -4.06 -3.51 -5.31
N GLY A 49 -5.03 -3.44 -4.39
CA GLY A 49 -6.22 -4.27 -4.48
C GLY A 49 -5.99 -5.68 -3.92
N PHE A 50 -7.09 -6.38 -3.62
CA PHE A 50 -7.09 -7.80 -3.30
C PHE A 50 -7.66 -8.58 -4.49
N HIS A 51 -6.87 -8.74 -5.56
CA HIS A 51 -7.28 -9.52 -6.74
C HIS A 51 -6.16 -10.42 -7.24
N ARG A 52 -6.54 -11.57 -7.81
CA ARG A 52 -5.58 -12.60 -8.28
C ARG A 52 -4.70 -12.12 -9.44
N ARG A 53 -5.10 -11.04 -10.11
CA ARG A 53 -4.39 -10.45 -11.26
C ARG A 53 -3.31 -9.45 -10.88
N VAL A 54 -3.02 -9.22 -9.60
CA VAL A 54 -1.96 -8.29 -9.18
C VAL A 54 -0.63 -8.59 -9.88
N PRO A 55 -0.14 -9.86 -9.97
CA PRO A 55 1.11 -10.15 -10.68
C PRO A 55 1.09 -9.80 -12.19
N GLU A 56 -0.09 -9.77 -12.82
CA GLU A 56 -0.26 -9.50 -14.25
C GLU A 56 -0.45 -8.01 -14.55
N LEU A 57 -1.08 -7.28 -13.62
CA LEU A 57 -1.54 -5.91 -13.82
C LEU A 57 -0.69 -4.89 -13.07
N LEU A 58 0.14 -5.33 -12.14
CA LEU A 58 0.95 -4.43 -11.33
C LEU A 58 2.17 -3.96 -12.12
N ASP A 59 2.10 -2.71 -12.54
CA ASP A 59 3.27 -1.95 -12.96
C ASP A 59 3.99 -1.41 -11.71
N VAL A 60 5.24 -1.81 -11.54
CA VAL A 60 6.10 -1.43 -10.40
C VAL A 60 6.40 0.07 -10.42
N GLU A 61 6.60 0.67 -11.59
CA GLU A 61 6.87 2.11 -11.70
C GLU A 61 5.62 2.91 -11.34
N ALA A 62 4.46 2.47 -11.82
CA ALA A 62 3.18 3.07 -11.45
C ALA A 62 2.91 2.93 -9.95
N LEU A 63 3.22 1.79 -9.33
CA LEU A 63 3.07 1.61 -7.89
C LEU A 63 4.01 2.53 -7.11
N ALA A 64 5.28 2.62 -7.51
CA ALA A 64 6.23 3.53 -6.88
C ALA A 64 5.77 4.99 -6.98
N ASP A 65 5.13 5.37 -8.08
CA ASP A 65 4.52 6.68 -8.23
C ASP A 65 3.32 6.88 -7.31
N ALA A 66 2.40 5.92 -7.25
CA ALA A 66 1.26 5.96 -6.33
C ALA A 66 1.69 6.09 -4.86
N GLU A 67 2.74 5.38 -4.46
CA GLU A 67 3.31 5.53 -3.12
C GLU A 67 3.94 6.91 -2.88
N ARG A 68 4.60 7.51 -3.88
CA ARG A 68 5.09 8.89 -3.77
C ARG A 68 3.94 9.87 -3.61
N GLN A 69 2.86 9.71 -4.38
CA GLN A 69 1.67 10.54 -4.27
C GLN A 69 1.02 10.40 -2.88
N LEU A 70 0.93 9.19 -2.35
CA LEU A 70 0.44 8.92 -1.01
C LEU A 70 1.31 9.60 0.07
N ARG A 71 2.64 9.43 0.00
CA ARG A 71 3.58 10.09 0.93
C ARG A 71 3.47 11.61 0.87
N ALA A 72 3.34 12.17 -0.33
CA ALA A 72 3.14 13.60 -0.52
C ALA A 72 1.81 14.10 0.10
N ALA A 73 0.73 13.32 -0.03
CA ALA A 73 -0.56 13.64 0.59
C ALA A 73 -0.48 13.60 2.13
N CYS A 74 0.13 12.56 2.70
CA CYS A 74 0.35 12.48 4.14
C CYS A 74 1.17 13.67 4.67
N ALA A 75 2.24 14.05 3.96
CA ALA A 75 3.05 15.21 4.32
C ALA A 75 2.26 16.53 4.23
N ARG A 76 1.49 16.72 3.15
CA ARG A 76 0.64 17.91 2.95
C ARG A 76 -0.43 18.04 4.03
N LEU A 77 -1.02 16.93 4.47
CA LEU A 77 -2.09 16.90 5.46
C LEU A 77 -1.58 16.81 6.91
N ALA A 78 -0.26 16.71 7.12
CA ALA A 78 0.37 16.42 8.40
C ALA A 78 -0.25 15.20 9.12
N LEU A 79 -0.68 14.19 8.33
CA LEU A 79 -1.45 13.06 8.83
C LEU A 79 -0.70 11.76 8.51
N PRO A 80 -0.06 11.11 9.51
CA PRO A 80 0.60 9.83 9.31
C PRO A 80 -0.43 8.77 8.93
N ALA A 81 -0.09 7.96 7.92
CA ALA A 81 -0.94 6.88 7.42
C ALA A 81 -0.19 5.55 7.45
N SER A 82 -0.88 4.50 7.87
CA SER A 82 -0.41 3.13 7.72
C SER A 82 -1.27 2.42 6.68
N SER A 83 -0.66 2.10 5.54
CA SER A 83 -1.23 1.24 4.50
C SER A 83 -0.20 0.16 4.17
N SER A 84 -0.54 -1.11 4.43
CA SER A 84 0.33 -2.22 4.04
C SER A 84 0.24 -2.40 2.52
N THR A 85 1.30 -2.07 1.79
CA THR A 85 1.46 -2.45 0.37
C THR A 85 2.09 -3.84 0.35
N ALA A 86 1.46 -4.86 -0.25
CA ALA A 86 2.20 -6.10 -0.54
C ALA A 86 3.13 -5.85 -1.71
N ILE A 87 4.32 -5.37 -1.41
CA ILE A 87 5.49 -5.79 -2.16
C ILE A 87 6.34 -6.61 -1.19
N SER A 88 6.01 -7.89 -1.07
CA SER A 88 7.05 -8.85 -0.70
C SER A 88 7.99 -8.88 -1.90
N THR A 89 9.08 -8.12 -1.85
CA THR A 89 10.20 -8.32 -2.77
C THR A 89 10.78 -9.68 -2.43
N SER A 90 10.20 -10.74 -2.99
CA SER A 90 10.86 -12.03 -3.03
C SER A 90 12.13 -11.82 -3.85
N THR A 91 13.26 -11.72 -3.15
CA THR A 91 14.59 -11.96 -3.67
C THR A 91 14.51 -13.15 -4.64
N PRO A 92 15.09 -13.08 -5.86
CA PRO A 92 15.15 -14.27 -6.69
C PRO A 92 15.85 -15.33 -5.87
N ARG A 93 15.14 -16.43 -5.59
CA ARG A 93 15.75 -17.63 -5.03
C ARG A 93 16.84 -18.01 -6.03
N ALA A 94 18.09 -17.74 -5.67
CA ALA A 94 19.24 -18.17 -6.43
C ALA A 94 19.01 -19.63 -6.82
N ALA A 95 19.13 -19.93 -8.11
CA ALA A 95 19.08 -21.28 -8.61
C ALA A 95 20.07 -22.10 -7.77
N SER A 96 19.56 -22.94 -6.89
CA SER A 96 20.36 -23.95 -6.23
C SER A 96 20.75 -24.92 -7.34
N SER A 97 21.95 -24.74 -7.89
CA SER A 97 22.61 -25.77 -8.67
C SER A 97 22.94 -26.90 -7.70
N ALA A 98 21.97 -27.77 -7.46
CA ALA A 98 22.24 -29.10 -6.98
C ALA A 98 22.92 -29.85 -8.13
N ALA A 99 24.23 -29.71 -8.22
CA ALA A 99 25.07 -30.72 -8.85
C ALA A 99 24.93 -31.98 -7.99
N SER A 100 23.99 -32.83 -8.35
CA SER A 100 23.92 -34.21 -7.88
C SER A 100 24.57 -35.10 -8.93
N THR A 101 25.80 -35.49 -8.63
CA THR A 101 26.52 -36.62 -9.19
C THR A 101 25.68 -37.91 -9.13
N SER A 102 25.64 -38.67 -10.23
CA SER A 102 25.50 -40.15 -10.34
C SER A 102 24.96 -40.48 -11.73
N ALA A 103 25.38 -41.47 -12.52
CA ALA A 103 26.48 -42.42 -12.57
C ALA A 103 26.38 -43.08 -13.96
N ALA A 104 27.52 -43.44 -14.56
CA ALA A 104 27.72 -44.60 -15.43
C ALA A 104 29.23 -44.83 -15.52
#